data_AF-A0A9Q5CNX3-F1
#
_entry.id   AF-A0A9Q5CNX3-F1
#
_cell.length_a   1.000
_cell.length_b   1.000
_cell.length_c   1.000
_cell.angle_alpha   90.00
_cell.angle_beta   90.00
_cell.angle_gamma   90.00
#
_symmetry.space_group_name_H-M   'P 1'
#
loop_
_entity.id
_entity.type
_entity.pdbx_description
1 polymer ?
#
loop_
_entity_poly.entity_id
_entity_poly.type
_entity_poly.pdbx_seq_one_letter_code
_entity_poly.pdbx_strand_id
1 'polypeptide(L)'
;MELTIEQIIAKKDECVERFKTKYVKIGSQFLGGSIKFQSLSRGDLADIREMLKNDTEKGLLYFIYLSSETLREKALLKAYGCDKGDTWRIVERLFNDSERAKVISMLEELNGLTSTNPDAIFKDEVEDLKN
;
A
#
# COMPACT_ATOMS: atom_id res chain seq x y z
N MET A 1 -17.79 -22.35 -1.93
CA MET A 1 -17.18 -23.52 -1.26
C MET A 1 -16.44 -22.96 -0.05
N GLU A 2 -16.92 -23.28 1.15
CA GLU A 2 -16.33 -22.74 2.38
C GLU A 2 -14.97 -23.38 2.68
N LEU A 3 -14.05 -22.60 3.24
CA LEU A 3 -12.78 -23.12 3.73
C LEU A 3 -13.01 -23.99 4.97
N THR A 4 -12.46 -25.20 4.99
CA THR A 4 -12.49 -26.03 6.20
C THR A 4 -11.47 -25.55 7.23
N ILE A 5 -11.70 -25.87 8.49
CA ILE A 5 -10.76 -25.55 9.58
C ILE A 5 -9.37 -26.15 9.30
N GLU A 6 -9.29 -27.37 8.74
CA GLU A 6 -8.01 -27.98 8.39
C GLU A 6 -7.26 -27.19 7.30
N GLN A 7 -7.99 -26.66 6.30
CA GLN A 7 -7.40 -25.85 5.24
C GLN A 7 -6.84 -24.52 5.77
N ILE A 8 -7.48 -23.93 6.78
CA ILE A 8 -7.00 -22.70 7.44
C ILE A 8 -5.76 -23.01 8.28
N ILE A 9 -5.78 -24.08 9.05
CA ILE A 9 -4.65 -24.49 9.91
C ILE A 9 -3.43 -24.87 9.06
N ALA A 10 -3.62 -25.55 7.93
CA ALA A 10 -2.54 -25.92 7.01
C ALA A 10 -1.77 -24.71 6.46
N LYS A 11 -2.41 -23.53 6.44
CA LYS A 11 -1.80 -22.27 6.00
C LYS A 11 -1.28 -21.39 7.13
N LYS A 12 -1.29 -21.87 8.38
CA LYS A 12 -0.89 -21.08 9.56
C LYS A 12 0.47 -20.41 9.38
N ASP A 13 1.48 -21.15 8.92
CA ASP A 13 2.83 -20.61 8.75
C ASP A 13 2.93 -19.64 7.56
N GLU A 14 2.25 -19.95 6.45
CA GLU A 14 2.11 -19.01 5.31
C GLU A 14 1.43 -17.70 5.74
N CYS A 15 0.41 -17.79 6.59
CA CYS A 15 -0.25 -16.62 7.17
C CYS A 15 0.73 -15.82 8.02
N VAL A 16 1.47 -16.46 8.93
CA VAL A 16 2.47 -15.78 9.77
C VAL A 16 3.55 -15.10 8.93
N GLU A 17 4.06 -15.77 7.89
CA GLU A 17 5.06 -15.19 6.98
C GLU A 17 4.49 -14.06 6.12
N ARG A 18 3.23 -14.15 5.72
CA ARG A 18 2.52 -13.08 5.00
C ARG A 18 2.39 -11.80 5.83
N PHE A 19 2.34 -11.91 7.16
CA PHE A 19 2.23 -10.76 8.07
C PHE A 19 3.58 -10.23 8.60
N LYS A 20 4.71 -10.85 8.25
CA LYS A 20 6.03 -10.26 8.53
C LYS A 20 6.22 -8.98 7.71
N THR A 21 6.86 -7.96 8.29
CA THR A 21 7.20 -6.75 7.54
C THR A 21 8.18 -7.08 6.42
N LYS A 22 7.74 -6.88 5.17
CA LYS A 22 8.56 -7.07 3.97
C LYS A 22 9.09 -5.74 3.51
N TYR A 23 10.23 -5.76 2.82
CA TYR A 23 10.85 -4.55 2.30
C TYR A 23 11.31 -4.76 0.86
N VAL A 24 11.26 -3.69 0.06
CA VAL A 24 11.83 -3.64 -1.28
C VAL A 24 12.62 -2.35 -1.44
N LYS A 25 13.71 -2.39 -2.20
CA LYS A 25 14.43 -1.17 -2.62
C LYS A 25 14.12 -0.93 -4.08
N ILE A 26 13.58 0.24 -4.39
CA ILE A 26 13.28 0.64 -5.76
C ILE A 26 14.35 1.63 -6.19
N GLY A 27 15.14 1.26 -7.18
CA GLY A 27 16.17 2.11 -7.78
C GLY A 27 15.56 3.14 -8.71
N SER A 28 16.08 4.37 -8.66
CA SER A 28 15.81 5.43 -9.64
C SER A 28 17.12 5.90 -10.24
N GLN A 29 17.26 5.75 -11.56
CA GLN A 29 18.42 6.27 -12.29
C GLN A 29 18.46 7.80 -12.25
N PHE A 30 17.30 8.45 -12.27
CA PHE A 30 17.17 9.90 -12.16
C PHE A 30 17.69 10.43 -10.81
N LEU A 31 17.36 9.75 -9.71
CA LEU A 31 17.83 10.11 -8.37
C LEU A 31 19.24 9.58 -8.07
N GLY A 32 19.85 8.81 -8.97
CA GLY A 32 21.18 8.20 -8.79
C GLY A 32 21.26 7.22 -7.61
N GLY A 33 20.15 6.66 -7.17
CA GLY A 33 20.06 5.90 -5.92
C GLY A 33 18.82 5.02 -5.81
N SER A 34 18.53 4.52 -4.60
CA SER A 34 17.34 3.70 -4.35
C SER A 34 16.58 4.18 -3.11
N ILE A 35 15.26 4.07 -3.15
CA ILE A 35 14.37 4.36 -2.03
C ILE A 35 13.87 3.04 -1.46
N LYS A 36 13.90 2.93 -0.13
CA LYS A 36 13.39 1.75 0.59
C LYS A 36 11.89 1.91 0.80
N PHE A 37 11.15 0.87 0.45
CA PHE A 37 9.73 0.71 0.71
C PHE A 37 9.47 -0.51 1.58
N GLN A 38 8.35 -0.51 2.30
CA GLN A 38 7.95 -1.55 3.23
C GLN A 38 6.47 -1.90 3.09
N SER A 39 6.13 -3.15 3.45
CA SER A 39 4.74 -3.57 3.58
C SER A 39 4.05 -2.75 4.68
N LEU A 40 2.80 -2.42 4.46
CA LEU A 40 1.98 -1.63 5.35
C LEU A 40 1.23 -2.49 6.35
N SER A 41 0.82 -1.88 7.46
CA SER A 41 -0.05 -2.55 8.42
C SER A 41 -1.47 -2.69 7.87
N ARG A 42 -2.28 -3.55 8.49
CA ARG A 42 -3.71 -3.68 8.13
C ARG A 42 -4.48 -2.38 8.32
N GLY A 43 -4.12 -1.58 9.33
CA GLY A 43 -4.74 -0.27 9.58
C GLY A 43 -4.45 0.70 8.44
N ASP A 44 -3.18 0.84 8.07
CA ASP A 44 -2.76 1.69 6.96
C ASP A 44 -3.45 1.28 5.64
N LEU A 45 -3.55 -0.03 5.36
CA LEU A 45 -4.24 -0.53 4.18
C LEU A 45 -5.75 -0.26 4.20
N ALA A 46 -6.38 -0.29 5.37
CA ALA A 46 -7.79 0.07 5.51
C ALA A 46 -8.01 1.56 5.23
N ASP A 47 -7.15 2.43 5.77
CA ASP A 47 -7.19 3.87 5.53
C ASP A 47 -6.99 4.19 4.03
N ILE A 48 -6.02 3.53 3.39
CA ILE A 48 -5.79 3.65 1.94
C ILE A 48 -7.01 3.18 1.16
N ARG A 49 -7.64 2.07 1.54
CA ARG A 49 -8.84 1.56 0.86
C ARG A 49 -9.99 2.56 0.94
N GLU A 50 -10.20 3.21 2.09
CA GLU A 50 -11.21 4.26 2.22
C GLU A 50 -10.87 5.48 1.35
N MET A 51 -9.60 5.89 1.32
CA MET A 51 -9.17 6.96 0.42
C MET A 51 -9.41 6.60 -1.04
N LEU A 52 -9.05 5.39 -1.49
CA LEU A 52 -9.24 4.92 -2.86
C LEU A 52 -10.71 4.92 -3.29
N LYS A 53 -11.65 4.69 -2.37
CA LYS A 53 -13.10 4.77 -2.66
C LYS A 53 -13.57 6.21 -2.89
N ASN A 54 -12.97 7.17 -2.20
CA ASN A 54 -13.35 8.58 -2.27
C ASN A 54 -12.61 9.32 -3.38
N ASP A 55 -11.33 9.04 -3.53
CA ASP A 55 -10.40 9.67 -4.48
C ASP A 55 -9.27 8.67 -4.81
N THR A 56 -9.40 8.00 -5.96
CA THR A 56 -8.46 6.97 -6.40
C THR A 56 -7.04 7.51 -6.54
N GLU A 57 -6.87 8.69 -7.13
CA GLU A 57 -5.54 9.25 -7.38
C GLU A 57 -4.85 9.57 -6.04
N LYS A 58 -5.56 10.27 -5.15
CA LYS A 58 -5.04 10.57 -3.82
C LYS A 58 -4.72 9.30 -3.02
N GLY A 59 -5.59 8.28 -3.08
CA GLY A 59 -5.37 7.01 -2.41
C GLY A 59 -4.09 6.30 -2.88
N LEU A 60 -3.83 6.29 -4.19
CA LEU A 60 -2.62 5.70 -4.76
C LEU A 60 -1.36 6.47 -4.37
N LEU A 61 -1.41 7.81 -4.34
CA LEU A 61 -0.28 8.63 -3.89
C LEU A 61 0.00 8.41 -2.40
N TYR A 62 -1.05 8.30 -1.60
CA TYR A 62 -0.95 8.01 -0.18
C TYR A 62 -0.36 6.62 0.08
N PHE A 63 -0.70 5.63 -0.76
CA PHE A 63 -0.15 4.28 -0.68
C PHE A 63 1.38 4.28 -0.86
N ILE A 64 1.88 4.98 -1.88
CA ILE A 64 3.34 5.11 -2.10
C ILE A 64 3.99 5.86 -0.92
N TYR A 65 3.37 6.97 -0.50
CA TYR A 65 3.88 7.82 0.57
C TYR A 65 4.04 7.09 1.91
N LEU A 66 3.01 6.34 2.34
CA LEU A 66 3.07 5.60 3.61
C LEU A 66 4.06 4.44 3.58
N SER A 67 4.32 3.90 2.39
CA SER A 67 5.19 2.74 2.21
C SER A 67 6.67 3.07 2.36
N SER A 68 7.08 4.33 2.51
CA SER A 68 8.49 4.72 2.67
C SER A 68 8.70 5.78 3.74
N GLU A 69 9.54 5.48 4.73
CA GLU A 69 9.98 6.47 5.73
C GLU A 69 10.76 7.62 5.10
N THR A 70 11.56 7.34 4.08
CA THR A 70 12.34 8.36 3.35
C THR A 70 11.44 9.43 2.75
N LEU A 71 10.29 9.05 2.20
CA LEU A 71 9.33 10.00 1.64
C LEU A 71 8.64 10.87 2.72
N ARG A 72 8.68 10.44 3.98
CA ARG A 72 8.12 11.15 5.14
C ARG A 72 9.16 11.99 5.89
N GLU A 73 10.41 11.96 5.46
CA GLU A 73 11.48 12.74 6.08
C GLU A 73 11.18 14.24 6.02
N LYS A 74 11.21 14.90 7.18
CA LYS A 74 10.83 16.33 7.28
C LYS A 74 11.74 17.21 6.43
N ALA A 75 13.03 16.90 6.37
CA ALA A 75 13.99 17.64 5.56
C ALA A 75 13.66 17.53 4.07
N LEU A 76 13.26 16.34 3.60
CA LEU A 76 12.83 16.11 2.22
C LEU A 76 11.55 16.88 1.92
N LEU A 77 10.52 16.73 2.76
CA LEU A 77 9.24 17.42 2.58
C LEU A 77 9.43 18.94 2.51
N LYS A 78 10.24 19.50 3.41
CA LYS A 78 10.54 20.94 3.43
C LYS A 78 11.29 21.39 2.18
N ALA A 79 12.26 20.61 1.70
CA ALA A 79 13.02 20.93 0.49
C ALA A 79 12.14 21.00 -0.76
N TYR A 80 11.08 20.19 -0.80
CA TYR A 80 10.12 20.13 -1.91
C TYR A 80 8.82 20.93 -1.64
N GLY A 81 8.77 21.72 -0.56
CA GLY A 81 7.59 22.53 -0.19
C GLY A 81 6.33 21.73 0.12
N CYS A 82 6.49 20.47 0.53
CA CYS A 82 5.41 19.53 0.88
C CYS A 82 5.27 19.36 2.40
N ASP A 83 5.76 20.31 3.21
CA ASP A 83 5.76 20.26 4.68
C ASP A 83 4.48 20.81 5.33
N LYS A 84 3.61 21.47 4.55
CA LYS A 84 2.38 22.11 5.04
C LYS A 84 1.14 21.60 4.30
N GLY A 85 0.53 20.55 4.85
CA GLY A 85 -0.66 19.91 4.27
C GLY A 85 -0.32 19.09 3.02
N ASP A 86 -1.08 18.02 2.79
CA ASP A 86 -0.93 17.10 1.65
C ASP A 86 0.51 16.63 1.38
N THR A 87 1.19 16.16 2.43
CA THR A 87 2.59 15.68 2.39
C THR A 87 2.84 14.59 1.34
N TRP A 88 1.80 13.82 0.99
CA TRP A 88 1.82 12.79 -0.05
C TRP A 88 2.11 13.33 -1.45
N ARG A 89 1.96 14.64 -1.70
CA ARG A 89 2.30 15.26 -2.99
C ARG A 89 3.78 15.20 -3.35
N ILE A 90 4.64 14.88 -2.36
CA ILE A 90 6.05 14.57 -2.62
C ILE A 90 6.22 13.46 -3.66
N VAL A 91 5.28 12.51 -3.71
CA VAL A 91 5.28 11.40 -4.66
C VAL A 91 5.16 11.93 -6.10
N GLU A 92 4.34 12.94 -6.34
CA GLU A 92 4.18 13.55 -7.67
C GLU A 92 5.41 14.35 -8.09
N ARG A 93 6.18 14.87 -7.11
CA ARG A 93 7.41 15.64 -7.37
C ARG A 93 8.58 14.73 -7.73
N LEU A 94 8.61 13.52 -7.20
CA LEU A 94 9.72 12.59 -7.34
C LEU A 94 9.53 11.55 -8.44
N PHE A 95 8.28 11.24 -8.80
CA PHE A 95 7.95 10.18 -9.73
C PHE A 95 6.93 10.65 -10.76
N ASN A 96 7.18 10.33 -12.03
CA ASN A 96 6.17 10.50 -13.08
C ASN A 96 5.11 9.38 -13.04
N ASP A 97 4.04 9.51 -13.83
CA ASP A 97 2.92 8.55 -13.86
C ASP A 97 3.35 7.11 -14.09
N SER A 98 4.29 6.88 -15.01
CA SER A 98 4.77 5.52 -15.34
C SER A 98 5.56 4.92 -14.19
N GLU A 99 6.38 5.73 -13.52
CA GLU A 99 7.13 5.31 -12.33
C GLU A 99 6.20 5.03 -11.16
N ARG A 100 5.20 5.89 -10.93
CA ARG A 100 4.16 5.70 -9.91
C ARG A 100 3.43 4.38 -10.11
N ALA A 101 2.99 4.08 -11.34
CA ALA A 101 2.32 2.82 -11.66
C ALA A 101 3.18 1.59 -11.35
N LYS A 102 4.48 1.61 -11.70
CA LYS A 102 5.41 0.51 -11.40
C LYS A 102 5.61 0.33 -9.90
N VAL A 103 5.78 1.44 -9.16
CA VAL A 103 5.92 1.40 -7.70
C VAL A 103 4.66 0.81 -7.08
N ILE A 104 3.47 1.19 -7.53
CA ILE A 104 2.20 0.64 -7.05
C ILE A 104 2.15 -0.88 -7.25
N SER A 105 2.48 -1.40 -8.44
CA SER A 105 2.49 -2.85 -8.67
C SER A 105 3.47 -3.59 -7.75
N MET A 106 4.67 -3.03 -7.52
CA MET A 106 5.62 -3.61 -6.57
C MET A 106 5.10 -3.58 -5.13
N LEU A 107 4.40 -2.51 -4.74
CA LEU A 107 3.80 -2.40 -3.41
C LEU A 107 2.59 -3.34 -3.24
N GLU A 108 1.79 -3.56 -4.29
CA GLU A 108 0.73 -4.57 -4.28
C GLU A 108 1.29 -5.95 -3.99
N GLU A 109 2.32 -6.37 -4.72
CA GLU A 109 3.02 -7.64 -4.49
C GLU A 109 3.62 -7.71 -3.07
N LEU A 110 4.25 -6.63 -2.61
CA LEU A 110 4.85 -6.53 -1.28
C LEU A 110 3.81 -6.71 -0.15
N ASN A 111 2.60 -6.21 -0.35
CA ASN A 111 1.48 -6.31 0.58
C ASN A 111 0.62 -7.58 0.34
N GLY A 112 0.99 -8.41 -0.64
CA GLY A 112 0.23 -9.61 -1.01
C GLY A 112 -1.17 -9.29 -1.52
N LEU A 113 -1.33 -8.16 -2.21
CA LEU A 113 -2.54 -7.72 -2.90
C LEU A 113 -2.47 -8.13 -4.37
N THR A 114 -3.58 -8.58 -4.93
CA THR A 114 -3.67 -8.91 -6.36
C THR A 114 -3.95 -7.65 -7.20
N SER A 115 -4.54 -6.62 -6.59
CA SER A 115 -4.67 -5.27 -7.11
C SER A 115 -5.08 -4.32 -5.97
N THR A 116 -4.80 -3.03 -6.11
CA THR A 116 -5.33 -1.93 -5.29
C THR A 116 -6.79 -1.59 -5.65
N ASN A 117 -7.53 -2.55 -6.21
CA ASN A 117 -8.96 -2.44 -6.37
C ASN A 117 -9.64 -2.50 -4.98
N PRO A 118 -10.48 -1.51 -4.59
CA PRO A 118 -11.23 -1.53 -3.34
C PRO A 118 -12.07 -2.80 -3.13
N ASP A 119 -12.36 -3.54 -4.20
CA ASP A 119 -13.16 -4.78 -4.20
C ASP A 119 -12.34 -6.07 -4.25
N ALA A 120 -11.00 -5.99 -4.15
CA ALA A 120 -10.11 -7.17 -4.13
C ALA A 120 -10.29 -8.07 -2.87
N ILE A 121 -11.22 -7.71 -1.98
CA ILE A 121 -11.71 -8.54 -0.87
C ILE A 121 -13.23 -8.66 -1.03
N PHE A 122 -13.68 -9.80 -1.57
CA PHE A 122 -15.09 -10.15 -1.64
C PHE A 122 -15.68 -10.28 -0.24
N LYS A 123 -16.81 -9.62 -0.02
CA LYS A 123 -17.69 -9.84 1.13
C LYS A 123 -18.63 -10.98 0.71
N ASP A 124 -18.36 -12.20 1.14
CA ASP A 124 -19.38 -13.25 1.09
C ASP A 124 -20.53 -12.83 2.02
N GLU A 125 -21.73 -12.94 1.47
CA GLU A 125 -23.08 -12.63 1.97
C GLU A 125 -23.22 -12.09 3.41
N VAL A 126 -23.90 -10.94 3.53
CA VAL A 126 -24.59 -10.57 4.78
C VAL A 126 -25.96 -11.24 4.72
N GLU A 127 -26.13 -12.39 5.37
CA GLU A 127 -27.46 -12.77 5.81
C GLU A 127 -27.89 -11.78 6.89
N ASP A 128 -28.84 -10.92 6.56
CA ASP A 128 -29.66 -10.27 7.58
C ASP A 128 -30.34 -11.38 8.38
N LEU A 129 -29.90 -11.59 9.63
CA LEU A 129 -30.66 -12.35 10.61
C LEU A 129 -32.03 -11.69 10.77
N LYS A 130 -33.00 -12.12 9.98
CA LYS A 130 -34.42 -11.84 10.21
C LYS A 130 -34.94 -12.84 11.26
N ASN A 131 -35.11 -12.28 12.46
CA ASN A 131 -35.87 -12.76 13.63
C ASN A 131 -35.25 -13.86 14.48
#